data_AF-A0A8H7DE32-F1
#
_entry.id   AF-A0A8H7DE32-F1
#
_cell.length_a   1.000
_cell.length_b   1.000
_cell.length_c   1.000
_cell.angle_alpha   90.00
_cell.angle_beta   90.00
_cell.angle_gamma   90.00
#
_symmetry.space_group_name_H-M   'P 1'
#
loop_
_entity.id
_entity.type
_entity.pdbx_description
1 polymer ?
#
loop_
_entity_poly.entity_id
_entity_poly.type
_entity_poly.pdbx_seq_one_letter_code
_entity_poly.pdbx_strand_id
1 'polypeptide(L)'
;MSSIFTAEVLSVLQDAAPILVELGVIPALSHKRTQLITNFMDVNWQFNDPPNPADAANGPQGYDNHLYYVFGGVADPNPTAYLTSICSMSTHPLLLQSPNLSFLDLPRVQNDAALGNSPLWFGEWGLPVQFTTNNTFLTQWADAQKLAYSKGAGWIFWNFKVEKSELAGDLGREWSYLEGVELGFLTKDPSQVHDPDVCAPYITATPAA
;
A
#
# COMPACT_ATOMS: atom_id res chain seq x y z
N MET A 1 32.00 42.38 -0.22
CA MET A 1 30.96 41.53 -0.84
C MET A 1 30.11 41.00 0.30
N SER A 2 28.84 41.41 0.40
CA SER A 2 27.91 40.89 1.41
C SER A 2 27.63 39.43 1.11
N SER A 3 27.72 38.56 2.12
CA SER A 3 27.29 37.16 2.01
C SER A 3 25.85 37.12 1.53
N ILE A 4 25.56 36.30 0.52
CA ILE A 4 24.22 36.08 -0.03
C ILE A 4 23.33 35.35 1.00
N PHE A 5 23.94 34.69 2.00
CA PHE A 5 23.26 33.94 3.04
C PHE A 5 23.44 34.56 4.42
N THR A 6 22.37 34.53 5.22
CA THR A 6 22.40 34.88 6.65
C THR A 6 23.15 33.81 7.44
N ALA A 7 23.54 34.12 8.68
CA ALA A 7 24.22 33.17 9.56
C ALA A 7 23.36 31.93 9.87
N GLU A 8 22.04 32.11 9.98
CA GLU A 8 21.07 31.02 10.18
C GLU A 8 21.03 30.09 8.97
N VAL A 9 20.96 30.63 7.75
CA VAL A 9 20.96 29.82 6.52
C VAL A 9 22.28 29.04 6.38
N LEU A 10 23.40 29.65 6.75
CA LEU A 10 24.71 28.96 6.80
C LEU A 10 24.72 27.80 7.80
N SER A 11 24.13 27.98 8.99
CA SER A 11 24.02 26.91 10.00
C SER A 11 23.20 25.74 9.48
N VAL A 12 22.02 26.00 8.90
CA VAL A 12 21.16 24.95 8.36
C VAL A 12 21.82 24.23 7.18
N LEU A 13 22.55 24.94 6.32
CA LEU A 13 23.32 24.32 5.23
C LEU A 13 24.48 23.45 5.75
N GLN A 14 25.09 23.81 6.88
CA GLN A 14 26.10 22.98 7.55
C GLN A 14 25.50 21.73 8.17
N ASP A 15 24.36 21.86 8.86
CA ASP A 15 23.63 20.74 9.46
C ASP A 15 23.08 19.78 8.40
N ALA A 16 22.66 20.32 7.25
CA ALA A 16 22.18 19.53 6.10
C ALA A 16 23.33 18.98 5.24
N ALA A 17 24.58 19.43 5.42
CA ALA A 17 25.70 19.00 4.58
C ALA A 17 25.90 17.48 4.54
N PRO A 18 25.78 16.72 5.65
CA PRO A 18 25.83 15.26 5.60
C PRO A 18 24.72 14.66 4.73
N ILE A 19 23.50 15.18 4.80
CA ILE A 19 22.36 14.74 4.00
C ILE A 19 22.58 15.07 2.52
N LEU A 20 23.04 16.28 2.20
CA LEU A 20 23.34 16.70 0.83
C LEU A 20 24.50 15.90 0.22
N VAL A 21 25.46 15.49 1.05
CA VAL A 21 26.53 14.55 0.68
C VAL A 21 25.95 13.15 0.44
N GLU A 22 25.01 12.68 1.24
CA GLU A 22 24.33 11.38 1.05
C GLU A 22 23.49 11.36 -0.22
N LEU A 23 22.79 12.45 -0.53
CA LEU A 23 21.99 12.63 -1.74
C LEU A 23 22.81 12.81 -3.03
N GLY A 24 24.15 12.86 -2.93
CA GLY A 24 25.03 12.92 -4.09
C GLY A 24 25.09 14.29 -4.79
N VAL A 25 24.68 15.36 -4.10
CA VAL A 25 24.69 16.74 -4.64
C VAL A 25 26.12 17.29 -4.80
N ILE A 26 27.12 16.64 -4.18
CA ILE A 26 28.55 16.99 -4.30
C ILE A 26 29.26 15.93 -5.16
N PRO A 27 29.59 16.21 -6.44
CA PRO A 27 30.05 15.19 -7.40
C PRO A 27 31.48 14.65 -7.15
N ALA A 28 32.20 15.16 -6.14
CA ALA A 28 33.64 15.00 -6.02
C ALA A 28 34.10 13.85 -5.10
N LEU A 29 33.20 13.09 -4.48
CA LEU A 29 33.58 11.95 -3.62
C LEU A 29 33.16 10.64 -4.27
N SER A 30 34.06 10.15 -5.11
CA SER A 30 33.88 8.94 -5.91
C SER A 30 34.03 7.63 -5.10
N HIS A 31 33.19 6.65 -5.46
CA HIS A 31 33.28 5.20 -5.33
C HIS A 31 32.82 4.50 -4.02
N LYS A 32 31.89 3.53 -4.21
CA LYS A 32 31.32 2.52 -3.28
C LYS A 32 30.21 2.97 -2.33
N ARG A 33 29.23 3.74 -2.81
CA ARG A 33 27.97 3.92 -2.06
C ARG A 33 26.87 3.06 -2.67
N THR A 34 26.08 2.42 -1.82
CA THR A 34 24.85 1.75 -2.24
C THR A 34 23.92 2.82 -2.81
N GLN A 35 23.36 2.57 -4.00
CA GLN A 35 22.40 3.49 -4.60
C GLN A 35 21.17 3.60 -3.70
N LEU A 36 20.65 4.82 -3.54
CA LEU A 36 19.35 5.03 -2.91
C LEU A 36 18.27 4.38 -3.77
N ILE A 37 17.23 3.85 -3.13
CA ILE A 37 16.02 3.39 -3.82
C ILE A 37 15.15 4.62 -4.05
N THR A 38 14.72 4.83 -5.29
CA THR A 38 13.70 5.83 -5.62
C THR A 38 12.32 5.20 -5.54
N ASN A 39 11.37 5.88 -4.88
CA ASN A 39 9.99 5.41 -4.74
C ASN A 39 9.09 6.22 -5.68
N PHE A 40 8.25 5.55 -6.45
CA PHE A 40 7.24 6.17 -7.32
C PHE A 40 5.87 5.56 -7.09
N MET A 41 4.81 6.34 -7.31
CA MET A 41 3.48 5.75 -7.45
C MET A 41 3.46 4.77 -8.62
N ASP A 42 2.78 3.65 -8.43
CA ASP A 42 2.46 2.70 -9.47
C ASP A 42 1.78 3.40 -10.67
N VAL A 43 2.11 2.96 -11.89
CA VAL A 43 1.63 3.60 -13.12
C VAL A 43 0.11 3.55 -13.26
N ASN A 44 -0.55 2.53 -12.69
CA ASN A 44 -2.02 2.42 -12.75
C ASN A 44 -2.73 3.46 -11.86
N TRP A 45 -2.00 4.18 -10.99
CA TRP A 45 -2.51 5.31 -10.23
C TRP A 45 -2.51 6.63 -11.00
N GLN A 46 -1.84 6.69 -12.14
CA GLN A 46 -1.69 7.90 -12.91
C GLN A 46 -2.81 8.03 -13.97
N PHE A 47 -3.26 9.26 -14.23
CA PHE A 47 -4.36 9.53 -15.17
C PHE A 47 -3.86 9.65 -16.62
N ASN A 48 -4.64 9.11 -17.58
CA ASN A 48 -4.51 9.33 -19.02
C ASN A 48 -3.18 8.89 -19.67
N ASP A 49 -2.95 7.56 -19.70
CA ASP A 49 -1.81 6.89 -20.36
C ASP A 49 -0.44 7.58 -20.13
N PRO A 50 0.00 7.64 -18.88
CA PRO A 50 1.14 8.46 -18.51
C PRO A 50 2.47 7.69 -18.62
N PRO A 51 3.61 8.39 -18.70
CA PRO A 51 4.92 7.76 -18.71
C PRO A 51 5.12 6.87 -17.47
N ASN A 52 5.62 5.66 -17.68
CA ASN A 52 5.95 4.78 -16.57
C ASN A 52 7.35 5.15 -16.01
N PRO A 53 7.50 5.48 -14.71
CA PRO A 53 8.80 5.75 -14.10
C PRO A 53 9.81 4.61 -14.26
N ALA A 54 9.34 3.37 -14.43
CA ALA A 54 10.16 2.20 -14.74
C ALA A 54 10.96 2.36 -16.05
N ASP A 55 10.39 3.03 -17.05
CA ASP A 55 11.04 3.23 -18.36
C ASP A 55 12.23 4.19 -18.29
N ALA A 56 12.31 5.00 -17.23
CA ALA A 56 13.37 5.97 -16.98
C ALA A 56 14.28 5.58 -15.80
N ALA A 57 14.30 4.31 -15.41
CA ALA A 57 15.03 3.84 -14.24
C ALA A 57 16.54 4.14 -14.29
N ASN A 58 17.04 4.74 -13.21
CA ASN A 58 18.47 4.96 -12.97
C ASN A 58 18.81 4.59 -11.52
N GLY A 59 19.26 3.35 -11.33
CA GLY A 59 19.40 2.72 -10.02
C GLY A 59 18.11 2.00 -9.58
N PRO A 60 18.08 1.46 -8.35
CA PRO A 60 16.91 0.75 -7.84
C PRO A 60 15.68 1.65 -7.72
N GLN A 61 14.55 1.12 -8.15
CA GLN A 61 13.24 1.72 -7.94
C GLN A 61 12.38 0.79 -7.09
N GLY A 62 11.42 1.36 -6.37
CA GLY A 62 10.30 0.65 -5.78
C GLY A 62 9.02 1.44 -6.04
N TYR A 63 7.90 0.75 -5.96
CA TYR A 63 6.63 1.28 -6.41
C TYR A 63 5.58 1.21 -5.31
N ASP A 64 4.76 2.25 -5.26
CA ASP A 64 3.75 2.44 -4.24
C ASP A 64 2.35 2.31 -4.84
N ASN A 65 1.54 1.44 -4.23
CA ASN A 65 0.13 1.32 -4.53
C ASN A 65 -0.70 1.75 -3.32
N HIS A 66 -1.71 2.58 -3.54
CA HIS A 66 -2.72 2.82 -2.51
C HIS A 66 -3.95 1.97 -2.84
N LEU A 67 -4.65 1.45 -1.84
CA LEU A 67 -5.92 0.78 -2.09
C LEU A 67 -6.94 1.08 -1.00
N TYR A 68 -7.97 1.82 -1.39
CA TYR A 68 -9.08 2.21 -0.53
C TYR A 68 -10.39 1.83 -1.20
N TYR A 69 -11.11 0.89 -0.59
CA TYR A 69 -12.44 0.54 -1.08
C TYR A 69 -13.50 1.59 -0.68
N VAL A 70 -13.24 2.39 0.37
CA VAL A 70 -14.20 3.37 0.89
C VAL A 70 -14.56 4.48 -0.11
N PHE A 71 -13.71 4.75 -1.11
CA PHE A 71 -13.95 5.78 -2.13
C PHE A 71 -14.65 5.27 -3.40
N GLY A 72 -15.02 3.98 -3.43
CA GLY A 72 -15.70 3.36 -4.57
C GLY A 72 -14.76 2.95 -5.70
N GLY A 73 -15.33 2.36 -6.76
CA GLY A 73 -14.62 1.98 -7.98
C GLY A 73 -13.84 0.66 -7.94
N VAL A 74 -13.79 -0.03 -6.79
CA VAL A 74 -13.06 -1.31 -6.63
C VAL A 74 -14.01 -2.50 -6.59
N ALA A 75 -15.04 -2.45 -5.74
CA ALA A 75 -16.05 -3.49 -5.60
C ALA A 75 -17.37 -2.88 -5.07
N ASP A 76 -18.48 -3.62 -5.21
CA ASP A 76 -19.77 -3.23 -4.65
C ASP A 76 -19.67 -3.06 -3.11
N PRO A 77 -20.39 -2.09 -2.50
CA PRO A 77 -20.26 -1.75 -1.09
C PRO A 77 -20.97 -2.76 -0.18
N ASN A 78 -20.48 -4.00 -0.13
CA ASN A 78 -20.95 -5.03 0.79
C ASN A 78 -19.81 -5.98 1.22
N PRO A 79 -19.97 -6.69 2.36
CA PRO A 79 -18.93 -7.58 2.90
C PRO A 79 -18.41 -8.63 1.92
N THR A 80 -19.33 -9.30 1.21
CA THR A 80 -18.98 -10.40 0.30
C THR A 80 -18.17 -9.88 -0.88
N ALA A 81 -18.59 -8.79 -1.52
CA ALA A 81 -17.89 -8.22 -2.67
C ALA A 81 -16.48 -7.73 -2.30
N TYR A 82 -16.31 -7.08 -1.13
CA TYR A 82 -15.00 -6.64 -0.66
C TYR A 82 -14.06 -7.82 -0.43
N LEU A 83 -14.51 -8.85 0.31
CA LEU A 83 -13.71 -10.04 0.60
C LEU A 83 -13.41 -10.85 -0.66
N THR A 84 -14.37 -11.02 -1.56
CA THR A 84 -14.13 -11.64 -2.87
C THR A 84 -13.07 -10.90 -3.66
N SER A 85 -13.18 -9.57 -3.77
CA SER A 85 -12.22 -8.77 -4.56
C SER A 85 -10.79 -8.86 -4.00
N ILE A 86 -10.60 -8.63 -2.69
CA ILE A 86 -9.25 -8.68 -2.08
C ILE A 86 -8.67 -10.10 -2.06
N CYS A 87 -9.51 -11.12 -1.87
CA CYS A 87 -9.05 -12.51 -1.81
C CYS A 87 -8.71 -13.06 -3.19
N SER A 88 -9.39 -12.62 -4.24
CA SER A 88 -8.98 -12.90 -5.63
C SER A 88 -7.56 -12.40 -5.91
N MET A 89 -7.19 -11.21 -5.41
CA MET A 89 -5.80 -10.70 -5.50
C MET A 89 -4.79 -11.58 -4.75
N SER A 90 -5.22 -12.27 -3.69
CA SER A 90 -4.35 -13.10 -2.85
C SER A 90 -4.02 -14.47 -3.47
N THR A 91 -4.67 -14.84 -4.58
CA THR A 91 -4.51 -16.17 -5.19
C THR A 91 -3.22 -16.31 -6.00
N HIS A 92 -2.54 -17.44 -5.82
CA HIS A 92 -1.37 -17.80 -6.62
C HIS A 92 -1.81 -18.19 -8.05
N PRO A 93 -1.10 -17.80 -9.12
CA PRO A 93 -1.51 -17.98 -10.52
C PRO A 93 -1.67 -19.43 -11.02
N LEU A 94 -1.57 -20.44 -10.15
CA LEU A 94 -1.78 -21.85 -10.54
C LEU A 94 -3.26 -22.27 -10.57
N LEU A 95 -4.20 -21.39 -10.20
CA LEU A 95 -5.64 -21.71 -10.16
C LEU A 95 -6.50 -20.97 -11.20
N LEU A 96 -5.92 -20.12 -12.05
CA LEU A 96 -6.66 -19.33 -13.04
C LEU A 96 -6.57 -19.95 -14.44
N GLN A 97 -7.32 -21.04 -14.66
CA GLN A 97 -7.71 -21.51 -16.00
C GLN A 97 -9.24 -21.46 -16.19
N SER A 98 -9.88 -20.34 -15.80
CA SER A 98 -11.28 -20.11 -16.12
C SER A 98 -11.41 -19.12 -17.29
N PRO A 99 -12.05 -19.50 -18.41
CA PRO A 99 -12.11 -18.70 -19.63
C PRO A 99 -13.15 -17.55 -19.60
N ASN A 100 -13.82 -17.32 -18.48
CA ASN A 100 -14.92 -16.34 -18.38
C ASN A 100 -14.68 -15.22 -17.34
N LEU A 101 -13.45 -14.99 -16.90
CA LEU A 101 -13.15 -13.89 -15.98
C LEU A 101 -13.01 -12.56 -16.73
N SER A 102 -13.75 -11.57 -16.26
CA SER A 102 -13.70 -10.20 -16.78
C SER A 102 -12.34 -9.57 -16.48
N PHE A 103 -11.98 -8.56 -17.28
CA PHE A 103 -10.71 -7.82 -17.22
C PHE A 103 -10.39 -7.16 -15.84
N LEU A 104 -11.28 -7.29 -14.84
CA LEU A 104 -11.15 -6.70 -13.51
C LEU A 104 -10.57 -7.67 -12.44
N ASP A 105 -10.46 -8.97 -12.73
CA ASP A 105 -10.03 -10.00 -11.76
C ASP A 105 -8.55 -10.41 -11.88
N LEU A 106 -7.75 -9.62 -12.60
CA LEU A 106 -6.31 -9.87 -12.69
C LEU A 106 -5.63 -9.46 -11.36
N PRO A 107 -4.71 -10.28 -10.84
CA PRO A 107 -4.14 -10.04 -9.53
C PRO A 107 -3.21 -8.80 -9.61
N ARG A 108 -3.63 -7.72 -8.95
CA ARG A 108 -3.09 -6.35 -9.09
C ARG A 108 -1.57 -6.30 -9.02
N VAL A 109 -0.97 -7.01 -8.07
CA VAL A 109 0.49 -7.08 -7.89
C VAL A 109 1.20 -7.61 -9.14
N GLN A 110 0.64 -8.63 -9.79
CA GLN A 110 1.20 -9.24 -10.98
C GLN A 110 1.01 -8.36 -12.21
N ASN A 111 -0.10 -7.61 -12.29
CA ASN A 111 -0.30 -6.63 -13.35
C ASN A 111 0.69 -5.48 -13.25
N ASP A 112 0.87 -4.92 -12.05
CA ASP A 112 1.84 -3.86 -11.82
C ASP A 112 3.25 -4.35 -12.15
N ALA A 113 3.59 -5.57 -11.72
CA ALA A 113 4.87 -6.20 -12.07
C ALA A 113 5.03 -6.45 -13.59
N ALA A 114 3.96 -6.82 -14.31
CA ALA A 114 3.98 -6.98 -15.76
C ALA A 114 4.23 -5.67 -16.52
N LEU A 115 3.95 -4.53 -15.88
CA LEU A 115 4.28 -3.19 -16.36
C LEU A 115 5.67 -2.71 -15.88
N GLY A 116 6.44 -3.55 -15.18
CA GLY A 116 7.77 -3.21 -14.66
C GLY A 116 7.75 -2.56 -13.27
N ASN A 117 6.59 -2.41 -12.63
CA ASN A 117 6.47 -1.80 -11.30
C ASN A 117 6.71 -2.85 -10.19
N SER A 118 7.95 -3.31 -10.06
CA SER A 118 8.37 -4.23 -8.99
C SER A 118 9.79 -3.89 -8.47
N PRO A 119 10.04 -3.93 -7.15
CA PRO A 119 9.13 -4.32 -6.06
C PRO A 119 8.02 -3.30 -5.82
N LEU A 120 6.82 -3.79 -5.50
CA LEU A 120 5.62 -3.00 -5.20
C LEU A 120 5.22 -3.20 -3.74
N TRP A 121 4.92 -2.13 -3.00
CA TRP A 121 4.25 -2.21 -1.70
C TRP A 121 2.95 -1.42 -1.72
N PHE A 122 2.03 -1.80 -0.82
CA PHE A 122 0.82 -1.02 -0.59
C PHE A 122 1.10 0.06 0.45
N GLY A 123 1.54 1.25 0.03
CA GLY A 123 1.98 2.32 0.92
C GLY A 123 0.84 3.02 1.67
N GLU A 124 -0.40 2.86 1.20
CA GLU A 124 -1.57 3.27 1.94
C GLU A 124 -2.77 2.32 1.76
N TRP A 125 -3.39 1.99 2.89
CA TRP A 125 -4.66 1.27 2.98
C TRP A 125 -5.25 1.49 4.38
N GLY A 126 -6.52 1.14 4.56
CA GLY A 126 -7.18 1.22 5.86
C GLY A 126 -8.29 0.18 6.02
N LEU A 127 -9.02 0.26 7.14
CA LEU A 127 -10.22 -0.55 7.35
C LEU A 127 -11.57 0.09 6.94
N PRO A 128 -11.67 1.35 6.45
CA PRO A 128 -12.96 1.97 6.25
C PRO A 128 -13.72 1.34 5.08
N VAL A 129 -15.05 1.32 5.20
CA VAL A 129 -15.95 0.70 4.24
C VAL A 129 -17.13 1.62 3.91
N GLN A 130 -17.82 1.37 2.81
CA GLN A 130 -19.01 2.13 2.39
C GLN A 130 -20.34 1.58 2.95
N PHE A 131 -20.29 0.67 3.91
CA PHE A 131 -21.46 0.01 4.48
C PHE A 131 -21.35 -0.11 5.99
N THR A 132 -22.48 -0.26 6.68
CA THR A 132 -22.47 -0.55 8.12
C THR A 132 -21.78 -1.88 8.38
N THR A 133 -20.71 -1.85 9.17
CA THR A 133 -19.89 -3.02 9.47
C THR A 133 -19.92 -3.42 10.93
N ASN A 134 -19.27 -4.54 11.26
CA ASN A 134 -19.09 -5.03 12.62
C ASN A 134 -17.64 -5.46 12.84
N ASN A 135 -17.31 -5.79 14.09
CA ASN A 135 -15.95 -6.14 14.49
C ASN A 135 -15.45 -7.45 13.84
N THR A 136 -16.34 -8.42 13.64
CA THR A 136 -16.00 -9.68 12.96
C THR A 136 -15.55 -9.42 11.53
N PHE A 137 -16.32 -8.63 10.79
CA PHE A 137 -15.95 -8.26 9.42
C PHE A 137 -14.64 -7.48 9.40
N LEU A 138 -14.44 -6.48 10.28
CA LEU A 138 -13.20 -5.70 10.27
C LEU A 138 -11.95 -6.55 10.55
N THR A 139 -12.07 -7.59 11.37
CA THR A 139 -10.98 -8.55 11.62
C THR A 139 -10.67 -9.36 10.35
N GLN A 140 -11.71 -9.91 9.70
CA GLN A 140 -11.56 -10.65 8.45
C GLN A 140 -10.99 -9.75 7.34
N TRP A 141 -11.47 -8.52 7.27
CA TRP A 141 -11.06 -7.51 6.30
C TRP A 141 -9.59 -7.12 6.48
N ALA A 142 -9.14 -6.94 7.72
CA ALA A 142 -7.74 -6.68 8.02
C ALA A 142 -6.83 -7.85 7.61
N ASP A 143 -7.20 -9.08 7.97
CA ASP A 143 -6.41 -10.27 7.63
C ASP A 143 -6.32 -10.48 6.10
N ALA A 144 -7.46 -10.36 5.40
CA ALA A 144 -7.53 -10.53 3.95
C ALA A 144 -6.69 -9.49 3.21
N GLN A 145 -6.76 -8.22 3.61
CA GLN A 145 -5.91 -7.15 3.07
C GLN A 145 -4.42 -7.42 3.31
N LYS A 146 -4.03 -7.78 4.53
CA LYS A 146 -2.63 -8.11 4.86
C LYS A 146 -2.11 -9.26 4.01
N LEU A 147 -2.89 -10.35 3.87
CA LEU A 147 -2.52 -11.50 3.05
C LEU A 147 -2.35 -11.12 1.57
N ALA A 148 -3.23 -10.28 1.03
CA ALA A 148 -3.16 -9.79 -0.34
C ALA A 148 -1.92 -8.92 -0.56
N TYR A 149 -1.72 -7.91 0.29
CA TYR A 149 -0.66 -6.93 0.13
C TYR A 149 0.73 -7.52 0.40
N SER A 150 0.82 -8.53 1.27
CA SER A 150 2.05 -9.32 1.48
C SER A 150 2.44 -10.22 0.30
N LYS A 151 1.67 -10.27 -0.79
CA LYS A 151 2.12 -10.87 -2.06
C LYS A 151 3.08 -9.97 -2.83
N GLY A 152 3.06 -8.66 -2.57
CA GLY A 152 4.09 -7.74 -3.01
C GLY A 152 5.28 -7.71 -2.04
N ALA A 153 5.92 -6.56 -1.91
CA ALA A 153 7.00 -6.28 -0.97
C ALA A 153 6.49 -5.92 0.45
N GLY A 154 5.17 -5.82 0.64
CA GLY A 154 4.54 -5.54 1.93
C GLY A 154 3.54 -4.40 1.86
N TRP A 155 3.27 -3.78 3.01
CA TRP A 155 2.24 -2.77 3.18
C TRP A 155 2.57 -1.79 4.30
N ILE A 156 1.95 -0.60 4.24
CA ILE A 156 2.02 0.46 5.24
C ILE A 156 0.57 0.92 5.50
N PHE A 157 0.11 0.79 6.74
CA PHE A 157 -1.27 1.14 7.10
C PHE A 157 -1.42 2.66 7.26
N TRP A 158 -2.46 3.23 6.67
CA TRP A 158 -2.84 4.63 6.83
C TRP A 158 -3.95 4.76 7.89
N ASN A 159 -3.67 5.25 9.10
CA ASN A 159 -2.40 5.77 9.61
C ASN A 159 -2.01 5.13 10.96
N PHE A 160 -0.90 5.59 11.55
CA PHE A 160 -0.45 5.10 12.86
C PHE A 160 -1.45 5.36 14.00
N LYS A 161 -2.01 6.57 14.09
CA LYS A 161 -2.97 6.98 15.12
C LYS A 161 -3.87 8.14 14.67
N VAL A 162 -5.15 8.05 15.05
CA VAL A 162 -6.12 9.17 15.02
C VAL A 162 -6.30 9.75 16.43
N GLU A 163 -6.59 11.04 16.53
CA GLU A 163 -6.93 11.70 17.80
C GLU A 163 -8.21 11.09 18.40
N LYS A 164 -8.20 10.82 19.72
CA LYS A 164 -9.41 10.43 20.46
C LYS A 164 -10.09 11.72 20.97
N SER A 165 -11.06 12.24 20.22
CA SER A 165 -11.82 13.45 20.56
C SER A 165 -13.30 13.31 20.17
N GLU A 166 -14.17 14.14 20.76
CA GLU A 166 -15.59 14.20 20.37
C GLU A 166 -15.77 14.54 18.88
N LEU A 167 -14.90 15.39 18.33
CA LEU A 167 -14.92 15.77 16.92
C LEU A 167 -14.53 14.61 15.99
N ALA A 168 -13.54 13.81 16.39
CA ALA A 168 -13.12 12.63 15.62
C ALA A 168 -14.15 11.49 15.69
N GLY A 169 -15.02 11.47 16.70
CA GLY A 169 -16.02 10.43 16.88
C GLY A 169 -15.38 9.03 16.86
N ASP A 170 -15.92 8.13 16.04
CA ASP A 170 -15.44 6.75 15.88
C ASP A 170 -14.47 6.58 14.70
N LEU A 171 -13.87 7.66 14.20
CA LEU A 171 -12.95 7.62 13.05
C LEU A 171 -11.77 6.67 13.30
N GLY A 172 -11.27 6.63 14.54
CA GLY A 172 -10.17 5.78 14.95
C GLY A 172 -10.42 4.29 14.74
N ARG A 173 -11.67 3.82 14.85
CA ARG A 173 -12.04 2.41 14.67
C ARG A 173 -11.60 1.83 13.33
N GLU A 174 -11.54 2.65 12.28
CA GLU A 174 -11.22 2.21 10.92
C GLU A 174 -9.96 2.85 10.32
N TRP A 175 -9.52 3.98 10.86
CA TRP A 175 -8.39 4.76 10.33
C TRP A 175 -7.14 4.78 11.22
N SER A 176 -7.20 4.22 12.43
CA SER A 176 -6.09 4.20 13.39
C SER A 176 -5.55 2.79 13.57
N TYR A 177 -4.30 2.54 13.14
CA TYR A 177 -3.64 1.23 13.30
C TYR A 177 -3.63 0.77 14.75
N LEU A 178 -3.21 1.66 15.67
CA LEU A 178 -3.12 1.33 17.09
C LEU A 178 -4.48 1.00 17.71
N GLU A 179 -5.56 1.62 17.24
CA GLU A 179 -6.90 1.33 17.73
C GLU A 179 -7.42 0.01 17.15
N GLY A 180 -7.15 -0.28 15.87
CA GLY A 180 -7.39 -1.60 15.29
C GLY A 180 -6.67 -2.71 16.05
N VAL A 181 -5.45 -2.47 16.56
CA VAL A 181 -4.73 -3.42 17.44
C VAL A 181 -5.38 -3.53 18.82
N GLU A 182 -5.82 -2.41 19.41
CA GLU A 182 -6.50 -2.38 20.72
C GLU A 182 -7.85 -3.13 20.68
N LEU A 183 -8.60 -2.96 19.58
CA LEU A 183 -9.90 -3.59 19.35
C LEU A 183 -9.82 -5.03 18.82
N GLY A 184 -8.62 -5.51 18.48
CA GLY A 184 -8.38 -6.87 17.99
C GLY A 184 -8.69 -7.12 16.52
N PHE A 185 -8.82 -6.05 15.70
CA PHE A 185 -8.93 -6.20 14.25
C PHE A 185 -7.57 -6.49 13.61
N LEU A 186 -6.51 -5.92 14.20
CA LEU A 186 -5.12 -6.11 13.79
C LEU A 186 -4.33 -6.81 14.90
N THR A 187 -3.39 -7.67 14.51
CA THR A 187 -2.51 -8.37 15.44
C THR A 187 -1.42 -7.44 16.00
N LYS A 188 -0.98 -7.70 17.25
CA LYS A 188 0.16 -6.96 17.86
C LYS A 188 1.46 -7.14 17.08
N ASP A 189 1.71 -8.36 16.60
CA ASP A 189 2.76 -8.62 15.63
C ASP A 189 2.20 -8.36 14.23
N PRO A 190 2.65 -7.31 13.51
CA PRO A 190 2.12 -6.96 12.20
C PRO A 190 2.31 -8.07 11.17
N SER A 191 3.29 -8.98 11.34
CA SER A 191 3.52 -10.08 10.40
C SER A 191 2.48 -11.21 10.49
N GLN A 192 1.70 -11.26 11.57
CA GLN A 192 0.71 -12.33 11.81
C GLN A 192 -0.68 -11.92 11.33
N VAL A 193 -1.56 -12.89 11.15
CA VAL A 193 -3.00 -12.69 10.91
C VAL A 193 -3.78 -13.51 11.94
N HIS A 194 -5.04 -13.17 12.19
CA HIS A 194 -5.87 -13.99 13.08
C HIS A 194 -6.31 -15.28 12.39
N ASP A 195 -6.66 -15.19 11.11
CA ASP A 195 -7.08 -16.31 10.27
C ASP A 195 -6.27 -16.35 8.95
N PRO A 196 -5.29 -17.26 8.80
CA PRO A 196 -4.54 -17.41 7.55
C PRO A 196 -5.38 -17.97 6.40
N ASP A 197 -6.55 -18.56 6.69
CA ASP A 197 -7.46 -19.17 5.72
C ASP A 197 -8.70 -18.28 5.46
N VAL A 198 -8.71 -17.02 5.91
CA VAL A 198 -9.83 -16.07 5.76
C VAL A 198 -10.33 -15.93 4.32
N CYS A 199 -9.43 -16.14 3.35
CA CYS A 199 -9.75 -16.05 1.93
C CYS A 199 -10.29 -17.34 1.31
N ALA A 200 -10.19 -18.50 1.97
CA ALA A 200 -10.61 -19.78 1.42
C ALA A 200 -12.07 -19.81 0.91
N PRO A 201 -13.07 -19.20 1.60
CA PRO A 201 -14.45 -19.20 1.13
C PRO A 201 -14.70 -18.39 -0.15
N TYR A 202 -13.81 -17.44 -0.46
CA TYR A 202 -14.00 -16.44 -1.49
C TYR A 202 -13.30 -16.76 -2.81
N ILE A 203 -12.45 -17.79 -2.81
CA ILE A 203 -11.65 -18.21 -3.98
C ILE A 203 -12.34 -19.34 -4.77
N THR A 204 -13.24 -20.11 -4.16
CA THR A 204 -13.87 -21.29 -4.77
C THR A 204 -15.29 -21.09 -5.30
N ALA A 205 -15.82 -19.86 -5.24
CA ALA A 205 -17.16 -19.57 -5.75
C ALA A 205 -17.14 -19.51 -7.28
N THR A 206 -17.25 -20.67 -7.92
CA THR A 206 -17.83 -20.72 -9.27
C THR A 206 -19.23 -20.13 -9.16
N PRO A 207 -19.62 -19.12 -9.96
CA PRO A 207 -20.99 -18.64 -9.94
C PRO A 207 -21.92 -19.83 -10.16
N ALA A 208 -22.92 -20.00 -9.29
CA ALA A 208 -23.98 -20.97 -9.55
C ALA A 208 -24.60 -20.62 -10.92
N ALA A 209 -24.70 -21.63 -11.77
CA ALA A 209 -25.22 -21.55 -13.13
C ALA A 209 -26.65 -21.01 -13.20
#